data_AF-T1B441-F1
#
_entry.id   AF-T1B441-F1
#
_cell.length_a   1.000
_cell.length_b   1.000
_cell.length_c   1.000
_cell.angle_alpha   90.00
_cell.angle_beta   90.00
_cell.angle_gamma   90.00
#
_symmetry.space_group_name_H-M   'P 1'
#
loop_
_entity.id
_entity.type
_entity.pdbx_description
1 polymer ?
#
loop_
_entity_poly.entity_id
_entity_poly.type
_entity_poly.pdbx_seq_one_letter_code
_entity_poly.pdbx_strand_id
1 'polypeptide(L)'
;MTETAAAPTVSAPSASGPPVAVLGAGSWGTALAIQFARCARPTRLWGRDRAQLADMARQRRNERYLPSATFPEALQIEPDLAAAVAGARDLLVAVPSHAFRRSLDPGAAAARARYETGLGHRRGSSSPSGLLP
;
A
#
# COMPACT_ATOMS: atom_id res chain seq x y z
N MET A 1 -6.96 -12.34 -38.85
CA MET A 1 -7.59 -12.53 -37.53
C MET A 1 -6.52 -12.27 -36.47
N THR A 2 -6.46 -11.06 -35.91
CA THR A 2 -5.52 -10.70 -34.84
C THR A 2 -6.28 -10.69 -33.52
N GLU A 3 -5.92 -11.63 -32.65
CA GLU A 3 -6.50 -11.86 -31.33
C GLU A 3 -6.07 -10.74 -30.38
N THR A 4 -7.03 -9.94 -29.92
CA THR A 4 -6.83 -8.91 -28.89
C THR A 4 -6.71 -9.60 -27.54
N ALA A 5 -5.50 -9.68 -26.99
CA ALA A 5 -5.26 -10.13 -25.63
C ALA A 5 -5.83 -9.10 -24.65
N ALA A 6 -6.94 -9.43 -24.00
CA ALA A 6 -7.54 -8.65 -22.93
C ALA A 6 -6.57 -8.59 -21.74
N ALA A 7 -6.18 -7.37 -21.36
CA ALA A 7 -5.37 -7.13 -20.17
C ALA A 7 -6.06 -7.68 -18.90
N PRO A 8 -5.31 -8.21 -17.93
CA PRO A 8 -5.90 -8.68 -16.68
C PRO A 8 -6.60 -7.51 -15.99
N THR A 9 -7.93 -7.58 -15.91
CA THR A 9 -8.72 -6.60 -15.18
C THR A 9 -8.45 -6.80 -13.69
N VAL A 10 -7.58 -5.98 -13.12
CA VAL A 10 -7.45 -5.84 -11.68
C VAL A 10 -8.78 -5.29 -11.19
N SER A 11 -9.58 -6.14 -10.53
CA SER A 11 -10.81 -5.72 -9.88
C SER A 11 -10.46 -4.64 -8.85
N ALA A 12 -10.96 -3.42 -9.04
CA ALA A 12 -10.70 -2.33 -8.12
C ALA A 12 -11.29 -2.70 -6.75
N PRO A 13 -10.50 -2.70 -5.66
CA PRO A 13 -11.01 -3.03 -4.34
C PRO A 13 -12.09 -2.01 -3.95
N SER A 14 -13.26 -2.52 -3.57
CA SER A 14 -14.37 -1.71 -3.07
C SER A 14 -13.91 -0.86 -1.87
N ALA A 15 -14.30 0.41 -1.85
CA ALA A 15 -13.78 1.47 -0.99
C ALA A 15 -14.04 1.33 0.54
N SER A 16 -14.43 0.15 1.03
CA SER A 16 -14.80 -0.09 2.44
C SER A 16 -13.80 -0.99 3.20
N GLY A 17 -12.59 -1.16 2.66
CA GLY A 17 -11.54 -1.98 3.26
C GLY A 17 -10.80 -1.30 4.42
N PRO A 18 -10.12 -2.10 5.28
CA PRO A 18 -9.21 -1.58 6.31
C PRO A 18 -8.11 -0.71 5.67
N PRO A 19 -7.59 0.29 6.41
CA PRO A 19 -6.64 1.23 5.84
C PRO A 19 -5.34 0.57 5.41
N VAL A 20 -4.73 1.09 4.35
CA VAL A 20 -3.35 0.79 3.99
C VAL A 20 -2.43 1.70 4.79
N ALA A 21 -1.47 1.13 5.50
CA ALA A 21 -0.47 1.91 6.22
C ALA A 21 0.85 1.93 5.42
N VAL A 22 1.28 3.13 5.03
CA VAL A 22 2.53 3.37 4.31
C VAL A 22 3.55 3.97 5.25
N LEU A 23 4.62 3.23 5.51
CA LEU A 23 5.71 3.61 6.40
C LEU A 23 6.87 4.17 5.57
N GLY A 24 6.97 5.49 5.48
CA GLY A 24 8.03 6.19 4.78
C GLY A 24 7.53 7.39 3.96
N ALA A 25 7.63 8.60 4.53
CA ALA A 25 7.27 9.87 3.88
C ALA A 25 8.33 10.42 2.88
N GLY A 26 9.03 9.51 2.18
CA GLY A 26 9.92 9.85 1.06
C GLY A 26 9.18 9.90 -0.28
N SER A 27 9.89 10.11 -1.40
CA SER A 27 9.29 10.21 -2.73
C SER A 27 8.42 9.00 -3.09
N TRP A 28 8.96 7.79 -2.98
CA TRP A 28 8.26 6.58 -3.41
C TRP A 28 7.10 6.19 -2.50
N GLY A 29 7.30 6.24 -1.17
CA GLY A 29 6.23 5.98 -0.21
C GLY A 29 5.08 6.98 -0.34
N THR A 30 5.38 8.26 -0.52
CA THR A 30 4.36 9.29 -0.76
C THR A 30 3.60 9.04 -2.08
N ALA A 31 4.31 8.71 -3.17
CA ALA A 31 3.67 8.43 -4.46
C ALA A 31 2.70 7.25 -4.39
N LEU A 32 3.11 6.16 -3.72
CA LEU A 32 2.25 4.98 -3.52
C LEU A 32 1.08 5.27 -2.60
N ALA A 33 1.29 6.04 -1.53
CA ALA A 33 0.20 6.46 -0.65
C ALA A 33 -0.86 7.29 -1.39
N ILE A 34 -0.43 8.20 -2.27
CA ILE A 34 -1.33 8.95 -3.16
C ILE A 34 -2.08 8.00 -4.09
N GLN A 35 -1.38 7.03 -4.68
CA GLN A 35 -2.01 6.09 -5.60
C GLN A 35 -3.07 5.22 -4.93
N PHE A 36 -2.82 4.71 -3.73
CA PHE A 36 -3.84 3.96 -2.96
C PHE A 36 -5.04 4.83 -2.61
N ALA A 37 -4.80 6.07 -2.19
CA ALA A 37 -5.87 7.01 -1.88
C ALA A 37 -6.70 7.41 -3.11
N ARG A 38 -6.10 7.49 -4.31
CA ARG A 38 -6.82 7.70 -5.58
C ARG A 38 -7.74 6.54 -5.94
N CYS A 39 -7.39 5.32 -5.53
CA CYS A 39 -8.27 4.15 -5.64
C CYS A 39 -9.37 4.12 -4.55
N ALA A 40 -9.64 5.25 -3.88
CA ALA A 40 -10.60 5.38 -2.78
C ALA A 40 -10.34 4.43 -1.60
N ARG A 41 -9.09 3.97 -1.43
CA ARG A 41 -8.72 3.17 -0.26
C ARG A 41 -8.28 4.11 0.88
N PRO A 42 -8.83 3.97 2.09
CA PRO A 42 -8.31 4.69 3.26
C PRO A 42 -6.81 4.41 3.39
N THR A 43 -5.99 5.46 3.42
CA THR A 43 -4.53 5.32 3.42
C THR A 43 -3.93 6.22 4.49
N ARG A 44 -3.03 5.68 5.30
CA ARG A 44 -2.27 6.42 6.32
C ARG A 44 -0.80 6.45 5.93
N LEU A 45 -0.21 7.65 5.86
CA LEU A 45 1.21 7.83 5.59
C LEU A 45 1.91 8.28 6.87
N TRP A 46 2.90 7.49 7.28
CA TRP A 46 3.77 7.77 8.41
C TRP A 46 5.20 8.07 7.95
N GLY A 47 5.91 8.84 8.75
CA GLY A 47 7.33 9.17 8.56
C GLY A 47 8.01 9.47 9.90
N ARG A 48 9.35 9.43 9.90
CA ARG A 48 10.14 9.67 11.11
C ARG A 48 10.23 11.14 11.50
N ASP A 49 10.21 12.03 10.51
CA ASP A 49 10.34 13.47 10.72
C ASP A 49 8.96 14.10 10.96
N ARG A 50 8.65 14.39 12.23
CA ARG A 50 7.37 14.97 12.62
C ARG A 50 7.15 16.38 12.08
N ALA A 51 8.21 17.17 11.90
CA ALA A 51 8.09 18.52 11.33
C ALA A 51 7.67 18.41 9.86
N GLN A 52 8.32 17.52 9.11
CA GLN A 52 7.92 17.21 7.73
C GLN A 52 6.47 16.75 7.64
N LEU A 53 6.03 15.85 8.52
CA LEU A 53 4.64 15.36 8.51
C LEU A 53 3.63 16.46 8.85
N ALA A 54 3.93 17.35 9.79
CA ALA A 54 3.06 18.47 10.13
C ALA A 54 2.90 19.43 8.94
N ASP A 55 3.99 19.73 8.24
CA ASP A 55 3.95 20.54 7.02
C ASP A 55 3.16 19.86 5.91
N MET A 56 3.37 18.56 5.72
CA MET A 56 2.63 17.73 4.77
C MET A 56 1.12 17.68 5.05
N ALA A 57 0.73 17.56 6.33
CA ALA A 57 -0.66 17.56 6.75
C ALA A 57 -1.33 18.90 6.46
N ARG A 58 -0.64 20.01 6.77
CA ARG A 58 -1.13 21.38 6.56
C ARG A 58 -1.23 21.74 5.07
N GLN A 59 -0.20 21.44 4.29
CA GLN A 59 -0.12 21.79 2.88
C GLN A 59 -0.84 20.79 1.97
N ARG A 60 -1.21 19.61 2.51
CA ARG A 60 -1.76 18.49 1.76
C ARG A 60 -0.91 18.11 0.55
N ARG A 61 0.42 18.18 0.69
CA ARG A 61 1.41 17.73 -0.30
C ARG A 61 2.76 17.47 0.34
N ASN A 62 3.64 16.77 -0.37
CA ASN A 62 5.03 16.60 0.04
C ASN A 62 5.92 17.54 -0.79
N GLU A 63 6.01 18.81 -0.39
CA GLU A 63 6.79 19.83 -1.12
C GLU A 63 8.23 19.38 -1.40
N ARG A 64 8.85 18.68 -0.43
CA ARG A 64 10.25 18.25 -0.52
C ARG A 64 10.51 17.21 -1.61
N TYR A 65 9.56 16.32 -1.86
CA TYR A 65 9.78 15.13 -2.70
C TYR A 65 8.85 15.05 -3.92
N LEU A 66 7.66 15.66 -3.84
CA LEU A 66 6.59 15.65 -4.83
C LEU A 66 5.80 16.98 -4.79
N PRO A 67 6.42 18.12 -5.16
CA PRO A 67 5.80 19.44 -5.03
C PRO A 67 4.53 19.61 -5.88
N SER A 68 4.44 18.93 -7.02
CA SER A 68 3.29 19.01 -7.92
C SER A 68 2.13 18.07 -7.55
N ALA A 69 2.27 17.23 -6.52
CA ALA A 69 1.28 16.20 -6.18
C ALA A 69 0.53 16.52 -4.88
N THR A 70 -0.73 16.93 -5.03
CA THR A 70 -1.65 17.12 -3.90
C THR A 70 -2.18 15.78 -3.39
N PHE A 71 -2.35 15.69 -2.08
CA PHE A 71 -2.85 14.50 -1.39
C PHE A 71 -4.36 14.37 -1.52
N PRO A 72 -4.87 13.24 -2.06
CA PRO A 72 -6.31 12.95 -2.11
C PRO A 72 -6.91 12.89 -0.70
N GLU A 73 -8.21 13.15 -0.56
CA GLU A 73 -8.89 13.18 0.74
C GLU A 73 -8.72 11.88 1.55
N ALA A 74 -8.73 10.73 0.89
CA ALA A 74 -8.53 9.42 1.53
C ALA A 74 -7.11 9.19 2.09
N LEU A 75 -6.15 10.07 1.78
CA LEU A 75 -4.79 10.02 2.32
C LEU A 75 -4.68 10.86 3.60
N GLN A 76 -4.53 10.19 4.73
CA GLN A 76 -4.29 10.79 6.03
C GLN A 76 -2.79 10.77 6.37
N ILE A 77 -2.28 11.86 6.93
CA ILE A 77 -0.92 11.93 7.47
C ILE A 77 -1.00 11.61 8.95
N GLU A 78 -0.28 10.58 9.38
CA GLU A 78 -0.34 10.06 10.74
C GLU A 78 1.07 10.07 11.35
N PRO A 79 1.37 10.97 12.32
CA PRO A 79 2.68 11.07 12.95
C PRO A 79 2.96 9.99 14.00
N ASP A 80 1.94 9.32 14.53
CA ASP A 80 2.12 8.22 15.47
C ASP A 80 2.17 6.87 14.76
N LEU A 81 3.24 6.11 14.99
CA LEU A 81 3.43 4.83 14.30
C LEU A 81 2.36 3.82 14.71
N ALA A 82 1.98 3.79 16.00
CA ALA A 82 0.99 2.83 16.49
C ALA A 82 -0.38 3.13 15.87
N ALA A 83 -0.80 4.39 15.81
CA ALA A 83 -2.01 4.83 15.13
C ALA A 83 -1.98 4.57 13.62
N ALA A 84 -0.83 4.75 12.97
CA ALA A 84 -0.69 4.50 11.53
C ALA A 84 -0.98 3.04 11.18
N VAL A 85 -0.47 2.09 11.99
CA VAL A 85 -0.66 0.64 11.75
C VAL A 85 -1.93 0.07 12.37
N ALA A 86 -2.57 0.78 13.30
CA ALA A 86 -3.77 0.32 13.99
C ALA A 86 -4.93 0.05 13.02
N GLY A 87 -5.38 -1.21 12.96
CA GLY A 87 -6.47 -1.65 12.08
C GLY A 87 -6.07 -1.78 10.60
N ALA A 88 -4.82 -1.48 10.24
CA ALA A 88 -4.32 -1.71 8.90
C ALA A 88 -4.10 -3.21 8.67
N ARG A 89 -4.61 -3.73 7.53
CA ARG A 89 -4.31 -5.11 7.10
C ARG A 89 -3.13 -5.18 6.14
N ASP A 90 -2.91 -4.09 5.40
CA ASP A 90 -1.83 -3.97 4.43
C ASP A 90 -0.80 -2.95 4.92
N LEU A 91 0.46 -3.38 4.99
CA LEU A 91 1.59 -2.56 5.41
C LEU A 91 2.60 -2.45 4.26
N LEU A 92 2.88 -1.22 3.83
CA LEU A 92 3.92 -0.92 2.85
C LEU A 92 5.08 -0.22 3.54
N VAL A 93 6.24 -0.85 3.58
CA VAL A 93 7.47 -0.27 4.13
C VAL A 93 8.31 0.30 3.00
N ALA A 94 8.36 1.62 2.89
CA ALA A 94 9.05 2.36 1.83
C ALA A 94 10.20 3.21 2.40
N VAL A 95 11.09 2.57 3.14
CA VAL A 95 12.32 3.20 3.68
C VAL A 95 13.54 2.79 2.85
N PRO A 96 14.52 3.68 2.65
CA PRO A 96 15.76 3.32 1.96
C PRO A 96 16.43 2.10 2.60
N SER A 97 17.01 1.20 1.79
CA SER A 97 17.59 -0.08 2.26
C SER A 97 18.67 0.09 3.35
N HIS A 98 19.40 1.21 3.35
CA HIS A 98 20.39 1.54 4.39
C HIS A 98 19.77 1.96 5.73
N ALA A 99 18.50 2.41 5.73
CA ALA A 99 17.73 2.78 6.92
C ALA A 99 16.79 1.65 7.41
N PHE A 100 16.62 0.59 6.61
CA PHE A 100 15.74 -0.54 6.90
C PHE A 100 16.15 -1.27 8.19
N ARG A 101 17.45 -1.53 8.41
CA ARG A 101 17.95 -2.19 9.63
C ARG A 101 17.68 -1.40 10.91
N ARG A 102 17.71 -0.06 10.88
CA ARG A 102 17.36 0.79 12.05
C ARG A 102 15.86 0.92 12.28
N SER A 103 15.05 0.65 11.25
CA SER A 103 13.58 0.69 11.36
C SER A 103 13.01 -0.60 11.95
N LEU A 104 13.83 -1.64 12.09
CA LEU A 104 13.51 -2.96 12.64
C LEU A 104 14.00 -3.15 14.09
N ASP A 105 14.28 -2.07 14.82
CA ASP A 105 14.58 -2.16 16.26
C ASP A 105 13.43 -2.90 16.97
N PRO A 106 13.67 -3.97 17.76
CA PRO A 106 12.62 -4.87 18.26
C PRO A 106 11.50 -4.20 19.07
N GLY A 107 11.70 -2.96 19.53
CA GLY A 107 10.68 -2.17 20.22
C GLY A 107 9.55 -1.63 19.33
N ALA A 108 9.69 -1.68 18.00
CA ALA A 108 8.67 -1.21 17.04
C ALA A 108 7.82 -2.34 16.42
N ALA A 109 8.08 -3.60 16.80
CA ALA A 109 7.52 -4.77 16.12
C ALA A 109 6.20 -5.26 16.75
N ALA A 110 5.07 -4.78 16.24
CA ALA A 110 3.80 -5.49 16.36
C ALA A 110 2.90 -5.27 15.13
N ALA A 111 3.43 -5.54 13.93
CA ALA A 111 2.61 -5.82 12.77
C ALA A 111 3.08 -7.16 12.17
N ARG A 112 2.37 -8.24 12.48
CA ARG A 112 2.53 -9.52 11.78
C ARG A 112 2.09 -9.31 10.34
N ALA A 113 3.03 -9.04 9.44
CA ALA A 113 2.79 -9.08 8.01
C ALA A 113 2.35 -10.52 7.66
N ARG A 114 1.08 -10.68 7.29
CA ARG A 114 0.59 -11.90 6.66
C ARG A 114 1.06 -11.86 5.21
N TYR A 115 2.16 -12.53 4.91
CA TYR A 115 2.53 -12.85 3.53
C TYR A 115 1.70 -14.05 3.09
N GLU A 116 0.49 -13.81 2.60
CA GLU A 116 -0.19 -14.80 1.77
C GLU A 116 0.39 -14.68 0.35
N THR A 117 1.41 -15.49 0.06
CA THR A 117 1.87 -15.72 -1.31
C THR A 117 0.79 -16.50 -2.05
N GLY A 118 -0.26 -15.81 -2.48
CA GLY A 118 -1.29 -16.32 -3.38
C GLY A 118 -0.76 -16.48 -4.81
N LEU A 119 0.38 -17.16 -5.00
CA LEU A 119 0.79 -17.68 -6.32
C LEU A 119 0.46 -19.18 -6.39
N GLY A 120 -0.81 -19.49 -6.10
CA GLY A 120 -1.40 -20.79 -6.40
C GLY A 120 -1.70 -20.86 -7.89
N HIS A 121 -0.70 -21.23 -8.68
CA HIS A 121 -0.89 -21.70 -10.05
C HIS A 121 -1.82 -22.92 -9.96
N ARG A 122 -3.14 -22.72 -10.08
CA ARG A 122 -4.11 -23.81 -10.14
C ARG A 122 -3.91 -24.49 -11.50
N ARG A 123 -2.95 -25.43 -11.53
CA ARG A 123 -2.77 -26.39 -12.61
C ARG A 123 -4.15 -27.01 -12.88
N GLY A 124 -4.56 -26.98 -14.14
CA GLY A 124 -5.85 -27.47 -14.57
C GLY A 124 -6.09 -28.90 -14.08
N SER A 125 -7.26 -29.13 -13.51
CA SER A 125 -7.87 -30.46 -13.56
C SER A 125 -8.89 -30.42 -14.69
N SER A 126 -8.52 -31.04 -15.80
CA SER A 126 -9.43 -31.45 -16.86
C SER A 126 -10.58 -32.27 -16.28
N SER A 127 -11.82 -31.91 -16.60
CA SER A 127 -12.96 -32.82 -16.45
C SER A 127 -12.73 -34.05 -17.34
N PRO A 128 -12.89 -35.28 -16.84
CA PRO A 128 -12.93 -36.45 -17.68
C PRO A 128 -14.31 -36.51 -18.36
N SER A 129 -14.40 -36.02 -19.59
CA SER A 129 -15.54 -36.34 -20.46
C SER A 129 -15.27 -37.72 -21.06
N GLY A 130 -15.57 -38.76 -20.28
CA GLY A 130 -15.61 -40.14 -20.73
C GLY A 130 -16.89 -40.39 -21.52
N LEU A 131 -16.70 -40.86 -22.75
CA LEU A 131 -17.68 -41.40 -23.67
C LEU A 131 -18.67 -42.37 -23.00
N LEU A 132 -19.95 -42.24 -23.38
CA LEU A 132 -20.89 -43.35 -23.49
C LEU A 132 -20.37 -44.34 -24.55
N PRO A 133 -20.57 -45.64 -24.32
CA PRO A 133 -21.52 -46.37 -25.17
C PRO A 133 -22.75 -46.86 -24.40
#